data_AF-A0A2N0H4F9-F1
#
_entry.id   AF-A0A2N0H4F9-F1
#
_cell.length_a   1.000
_cell.length_b   1.000
_cell.length_c   1.000
_cell.angle_alpha   90.00
_cell.angle_beta   90.00
_cell.angle_gamma   90.00
#
_symmetry.space_group_name_H-M   'P 1'
#
loop_
_entity.id
_entity.type
_entity.pdbx_description
1 polymer ?
#
loop_
_entity_poly.entity_id
_entity_poly.type
_entity_poly.pdbx_seq_one_letter_code
_entity_poly.pdbx_strand_id
1 'polypeptide(L)' 'MKLIGARVQNYRSVEDSGEFEIGDLTCLVGKHEAGKTAVISALLGLRLTQPFEFDETID' A
#
# COMPACT_ATOMS: atom_id res chain seq x y z
N MET A 1 -8.46 10.93 13.00
CA MET A 1 -7.07 10.63 12.54
C MET A 1 -6.99 10.82 11.04
N LYS A 2 -5.94 11.48 10.55
CA LYS A 2 -5.61 11.66 9.11
C LYS A 2 -4.37 10.82 8.80
N LEU A 3 -4.36 10.13 7.66
CA LEU A 3 -3.17 9.44 7.15
C LEU A 3 -2.27 10.49 6.49
N ILE A 4 -1.04 10.64 6.99
CA ILE A 4 -0.09 11.69 6.56
C ILE A 4 1.09 11.15 5.76
N GLY A 5 1.31 9.84 5.78
CA GLY A 5 2.37 9.17 5.05
C GLY A 5 2.29 7.66 5.25
N ALA A 6 2.99 6.91 4.40
CA ALA A 6 3.05 5.46 4.47
C ALA A 6 4.32 4.90 3.85
N ARG A 7 4.62 3.65 4.22
CA ARG A 7 5.57 2.76 3.57
C ARG A 7 4.97 1.37 3.57
N VAL A 8 4.96 0.71 2.43
CA VAL A 8 4.51 -0.67 2.27
C VAL A 8 5.73 -1.51 1.99
N GLN A 9 5.93 -2.57 2.80
CA GLN A 9 7.05 -3.48 2.67
C GLN A 9 6.54 -4.91 2.70
N ASN A 10 7.21 -5.79 1.95
CA ASN A 10 6.96 -7.23 1.93
C ASN A 10 5.47 -7.60 1.82
N TYR A 11 4.75 -6.94 0.91
CA TYR A 11 3.32 -7.19 0.69
C TYR A 11 3.03 -7.43 -0.79
N ARG A 12 2.61 -8.66 -1.12
CA ARG A 12 2.36 -9.10 -2.50
C ARG A 12 3.56 -8.80 -3.41
N SER A 13 3.38 -7.94 -4.43
CA SER A 13 4.43 -7.57 -5.38
C SER A 13 5.24 -6.34 -4.95
N VAL A 14 5.04 -5.82 -3.74
CA VAL A 14 5.77 -4.67 -3.20
C VAL A 14 6.79 -5.16 -2.18
N GLU A 15 8.07 -5.17 -2.58
CA GLU A 15 9.20 -5.40 -1.67
C GLU A 15 9.37 -4.20 -0.73
N ASP A 16 9.46 -2.99 -1.30
CA ASP A 16 9.53 -1.73 -0.58
C ASP A 16 9.01 -0.58 -1.45
N SER A 17 8.00 0.14 -0.98
CA SER A 17 7.50 1.34 -1.68
C SER A 17 8.37 2.58 -1.44
N GLY A 18 9.30 2.52 -0.47
CA GLY A 18 9.86 3.71 0.16
C GLY A 18 8.81 4.47 0.99
N GLU A 19 9.26 5.42 1.80
CA GLU A 19 8.36 6.34 2.49
C GLU A 19 7.82 7.38 1.52
N PHE A 20 6.52 7.64 1.58
CA PHE A 20 5.87 8.72 0.83
C PHE A 20 4.86 9.46 1.69
N GLU A 21 4.77 10.77 1.46
CA GLU A 21 3.80 11.65 2.11
C GLU A 21 2.43 11.53 1.45
N ILE A 22 1.37 11.71 2.24
CA ILE A 22 -0.02 11.69 1.78
C ILE A 22 -0.64 13.06 2.04
N GLY A 23 -0.90 13.77 0.94
CA GLY A 23 -1.55 15.08 0.94
C GLY A 23 -3.08 14.97 0.80
N ASP A 24 -3.71 16.08 0.42
CA ASP A 24 -5.16 16.09 0.16
C ASP A 24 -5.54 15.35 -1.13
N LEU A 25 -4.60 15.28 -2.08
CA LEU A 25 -4.68 14.45 -3.28
C LEU A 25 -3.31 13.81 -3.51
N THR A 26 -3.28 12.48 -3.61
CA THR A 26 -2.07 11.72 -3.92
C THR A 26 -2.44 10.62 -4.91
N CYS A 27 -1.70 10.55 -6.01
CA CYS A 27 -1.97 9.62 -7.10
C CYS A 27 -0.85 8.58 -7.21
N LEU A 28 -1.21 7.30 -7.21
CA LEU A 28 -0.31 6.20 -7.53
C LEU A 28 -0.33 5.97 -9.05
N VAL A 29 0.78 6.25 -9.73
CA VAL A 29 0.95 6.10 -11.18
C VAL A 29 2.11 5.17 -11.51
N GLY A 30 2.08 4.54 -12.68
CA GLY A 30 3.14 3.64 -13.13
C GLY A 30 2.62 2.63 -14.17
N LYS A 31 3.53 1.83 -14.76
CA LYS A 31 3.20 0.79 -15.74
C LYS A 31 2.19 -0.24 -15.20
N HIS A 32 1.50 -0.96 -16.07
CA HIS A 32 0.75 -2.15 -15.67
C HIS A 32 1.62 -3.06 -14.79
N GLU A 33 0.99 -3.69 -13.79
CA GLU A 33 1.65 -4.59 -12.80
C GLU A 33 2.72 -3.96 -11.89
N ALA A 34 2.93 -2.63 -11.92
CA ALA A 34 3.90 -1.95 -11.05
C ALA A 34 3.53 -1.90 -9.55
N GLY A 35 2.65 -2.76 -9.03
CA GLY A 35 2.34 -2.83 -7.59
C GLY A 35 1.37 -1.78 -7.04
N LYS A 36 0.80 -0.88 -7.86
CA LYS A 36 -0.16 0.15 -7.41
C LYS A 36 -1.32 -0.40 -6.58
N THR A 37 -1.96 -1.47 -7.05
CA THR A 37 -3.09 -2.12 -6.37
C THR A 37 -2.66 -2.75 -5.04
N ALA A 38 -1.43 -3.29 -4.97
CA ALA A 38 -0.87 -3.86 -3.74
C ALA A 38 -0.65 -2.77 -2.68
N VAL A 39 -0.09 -1.61 -3.04
CA VAL A 39 0.05 -0.47 -2.11
C VAL A 39 -1.32 -0.05 -1.55
N ILE A 40 -2.33 0.15 -2.41
CA ILE A 40 -3.68 0.53 -1.95
C ILE A 40 -4.28 -0.55 -1.05
N SER A 41 -4.11 -1.82 -1.38
CA SER A 41 -4.64 -2.94 -0.57
C SER A 41 -4.01 -2.98 0.82
N ALA A 42 -2.69 -2.83 0.92
CA ALA A 42 -1.99 -2.77 2.21
C ALA A 42 -2.49 -1.61 3.09
N LEU A 43 -2.67 -0.42 2.50
CA LEU A 43 -3.20 0.75 3.22
C LEU A 43 -4.64 0.53 3.70
N LEU A 44 -5.46 -0.20 2.94
CA LEU A 44 -6.83 -0.54 3.33
C LEU A 44 -6.84 -1.44 4.58
N GLY A 45 -5.88 -2.36 4.69
CA GLY A 45 -5.72 -3.25 5.85
C GLY A 45 -5.45 -2.53 7.18
N LEU A 46 -4.92 -1.30 7.15
CA LEU A 46 -4.65 -0.50 8.36
C LEU A 46 -5.93 -0.01 9.06
N ARG A 47 -7.06 0.02 8.35
CA ARG A 47 -8.33 0.52 8.88
C ARG A 47 -9.35 -0.62 8.82
N LEU A 48 -9.25 -1.54 9.77
CA LEU A 48 -10.11 -2.74 9.84
C LEU A 48 -11.59 -2.39 10.06
N THR A 49 -12.33 -2.14 8.98
CA THR A 49 -13.80 -2.24 8.93
C THR A 49 -14.27 -3.62 8.48
N GLN A 50 -13.35 -4.48 8.01
CA GLN A 50 -13.60 -5.85 7.56
C GLN A 50 -12.38 -6.73 7.90
N PRO A 51 -12.53 -8.07 8.01
CA PRO A 51 -11.39 -8.97 8.16
C PRO A 51 -10.42 -8.79 7.00
N PHE A 52 -9.18 -8.43 7.30
CA PHE A 52 -8.12 -8.26 6.32
C PHE A 52 -6.92 -9.09 6.76
N GLU A 53 -6.53 -10.06 5.94
CA GLU A 53 -5.35 -10.87 6.16
C GLU A 53 -4.24 -10.34 5.26
N PHE A 54 -3.09 -10.03 5.85
CA PHE A 54 -1.94 -9.57 5.09
C PHE A 54 -1.30 -10.77 4.41
N ASP A 55 -1.11 -10.64 3.10
CA ASP A 55 -0.49 -11.63 2.25
C ASP A 55 1.02 -11.35 2.20
N GLU A 56 1.83 -12.38 2.41
CA GLU A 56 3.30 -12.25 2.34
C GLU A 56 3.77 -12.21 0.88
N THR A 57 4.99 -11.74 0.65
CA THR A 57 5.62 -11.85 -0.67
C THR A 57 5.81 -13.33 -1.02
N ILE A 58 5.42 -13.70 -2.24
CA ILE A 58 5.75 -15.01 -2.81
C ILE A 58 7.14 -14.87 -3.42
N ASP A 59 8.15 -15.49 -2.79
CA ASP A 59 9.50 -15.63 -3.35
C ASP A 59 9.50 -16.34 -4.71
#